data_AF-S7RJ77-F1
#
_entry.id   AF-S7RJ77-F1
#
_cell.length_a   1.000
_cell.length_b   1.000
_cell.length_c   1.000
_cell.angle_alpha   90.00
_cell.angle_beta   90.00
_cell.angle_gamma   90.00
#
_symmetry.space_group_name_H-M   'P 1'
#
loop_
_entity.id
_entity.type
_entity.pdbx_description
1 polymer ?
#
loop_
_entity_poly.entity_id
_entity_poly.type
_entity_poly.pdbx_seq_one_letter_code
_entity_poly.pdbx_strand_id
1 'polypeptide(L)'
;MSFWAACLSEAAVILASQYPSSATARWILYNLMPTGTLSLDRIAMTPTFLVGWACTVVGGLGRLWCYRTMGRQFTFELSIRDDHQLVTSGPYAFVRHPSYTATFFALAGTFVHFGRGSWMTEYGVTSTWFGRICAGIWGSNASFLACLLLYRTRTEDEMLRAQFGRTWEDWASRVPYRLLPYVY
;
A
#
# COMPACT_ATOMS: atom_id res chain seq x y z
N MET A 1 -6.28 -5.28 -3.77
CA MET A 1 -6.70 -4.57 -5.00
C MET A 1 -7.11 -3.12 -4.76
N SER A 2 -7.56 -2.74 -3.57
CA SER A 2 -8.11 -1.42 -3.24
C SER A 2 -7.10 -0.25 -3.24
N PHE A 3 -5.81 -0.47 -2.98
CA PHE A 3 -4.81 0.62 -2.85
C PHE A 3 -4.61 1.43 -4.14
N TRP A 4 -4.66 0.78 -5.29
CA TRP A 4 -4.45 1.43 -6.58
C TRP A 4 -5.64 2.25 -7.05
N ALA A 5 -6.84 1.98 -6.53
CA ALA A 5 -8.06 2.62 -7.00
C ALA A 5 -8.02 4.14 -6.76
N ALA A 6 -7.48 4.59 -5.62
CA ALA A 6 -7.32 6.02 -5.32
C ALA A 6 -6.30 6.68 -6.27
N CYS A 7 -5.11 6.09 -6.41
CA CYS A 7 -4.05 6.58 -7.29
C CYS A 7 -4.47 6.64 -8.76
N LEU A 8 -5.18 5.61 -9.24
CA LEU A 8 -5.69 5.53 -10.62
C LEU A 8 -6.83 6.52 -10.87
N SER A 9 -7.73 6.69 -9.89
CA SER A 9 -8.80 7.69 -9.98
C SER A 9 -8.22 9.10 -10.08
N GLU A 10 -7.24 9.43 -9.24
CA GLU A 10 -6.57 10.72 -9.27
C GLU A 10 -5.79 10.96 -10.57
N ALA A 11 -5.04 9.94 -11.04
CA ALA A 11 -4.34 10.01 -12.33
C ALA A 11 -5.30 10.18 -13.52
N ALA A 12 -6.44 9.47 -13.51
CA ALA A 12 -7.46 9.58 -14.54
C ALA A 12 -8.10 10.96 -14.57
N VAL A 13 -8.34 11.58 -13.42
CA VAL A 13 -8.88 12.95 -13.32
C VAL A 13 -7.86 13.98 -13.81
N ILE A 14 -6.58 13.86 -13.40
CA ILE A 14 -5.51 14.75 -13.89
C ILE A 14 -5.41 14.64 -15.41
N LEU A 15 -5.40 13.43 -15.98
CA LEU A 15 -5.31 13.25 -17.43
C LEU A 15 -6.55 13.77 -18.17
N ALA A 16 -7.75 13.48 -17.64
CA ALA A 16 -9.01 13.95 -18.23
C ALA A 16 -9.11 15.48 -18.22
N SER A 17 -8.55 16.14 -17.20
CA SER A 17 -8.53 17.60 -17.14
C SER A 17 -7.68 18.27 -18.22
N GLN A 18 -6.65 17.58 -18.75
CA GLN A 18 -5.79 18.09 -19.81
C GLN A 18 -6.45 17.98 -21.20
N TYR A 19 -7.44 17.09 -21.36
CA TYR A 19 -8.13 16.84 -22.64
C TYR A 19 -9.66 16.90 -22.53
N PRO A 20 -10.25 18.03 -22.05
CA PRO A 20 -11.69 18.15 -21.77
C PRO A 20 -12.58 18.09 -23.02
N SER A 21 -11.98 18.23 -24.21
CA SER A 21 -12.66 18.12 -25.50
C SER A 21 -13.12 16.69 -25.81
N SER A 22 -12.53 15.65 -25.22
CA SER A 22 -12.92 14.26 -25.46
C SER A 22 -14.17 13.84 -24.65
N ALA A 23 -15.04 13.02 -25.26
CA ALA A 23 -16.24 12.50 -24.59
C ALA A 23 -15.90 11.66 -23.35
N THR A 24 -14.83 10.88 -23.43
CA THR A 24 -14.32 10.05 -22.32
C THR A 24 -13.85 10.91 -21.15
N ALA A 25 -13.10 11.99 -21.40
CA ALA A 25 -12.67 12.89 -20.33
C ALA A 25 -13.86 13.51 -19.61
N ARG A 26 -14.88 13.97 -20.33
CA ARG A 26 -16.09 14.54 -19.70
C ARG A 26 -16.84 13.51 -18.87
N TRP A 27 -16.94 12.27 -19.33
CA TRP A 27 -17.55 11.20 -18.55
C TRP A 27 -16.78 10.92 -17.25
N ILE A 28 -15.44 10.86 -17.32
CA ILE A 28 -14.57 10.68 -16.15
C ILE A 28 -14.78 11.84 -15.17
N LEU A 29 -14.66 13.09 -15.65
CA LEU A 29 -14.81 14.29 -14.81
C LEU A 29 -16.21 14.37 -14.18
N TYR A 30 -17.28 14.06 -14.92
CA TYR A 30 -18.65 14.11 -14.39
C TYR A 30 -18.91 13.08 -13.27
N ASN A 31 -18.33 11.88 -13.38
CA ASN A 31 -18.54 10.83 -12.37
C ASN A 31 -17.58 10.93 -11.18
N LEU A 32 -16.37 11.44 -11.41
CA LEU A 32 -15.32 11.50 -10.38
C LEU A 32 -15.20 12.89 -9.73
N MET A 33 -15.70 13.96 -10.35
CA MET A 33 -15.72 15.30 -9.74
C MET A 33 -17.16 15.74 -9.46
N PRO A 34 -17.57 15.87 -8.18
CA PRO A 34 -18.88 16.41 -7.84
C PRO A 34 -19.02 17.84 -8.40
N THR A 35 -20.12 18.10 -9.08
CA THR A 35 -20.46 19.34 -9.76
C THR A 35 -20.46 20.52 -8.76
N GLY A 36 -19.46 21.41 -8.83
CA GLY A 36 -19.45 22.62 -8.00
C GLY A 36 -18.15 23.43 -7.93
N THR A 37 -16.99 22.84 -8.22
CA THR A 37 -15.69 23.54 -8.15
C THR A 37 -14.86 23.30 -9.41
N LEU A 38 -15.31 23.88 -10.53
CA LEU A 38 -14.50 24.03 -11.75
C LEU A 38 -13.44 25.12 -11.57
N SER A 39 -12.55 24.95 -10.59
CA SER A 39 -11.28 25.67 -10.57
C SER A 39 -10.24 24.78 -11.27
N LEU A 40 -10.29 24.75 -12.60
CA LEU A 40 -9.33 24.01 -13.44
C LEU A 40 -7.86 24.46 -13.20
N ASP A 41 -7.66 25.59 -12.51
CA ASP A 41 -6.33 26.10 -12.11
C ASP A 41 -5.68 25.33 -10.96
N ARG A 42 -6.41 24.47 -10.23
CA ARG A 42 -5.85 23.64 -9.14
C ARG A 42 -5.50 22.21 -9.56
N ILE A 43 -5.65 21.86 -10.83
CA ILE A 43 -5.36 20.51 -11.34
C ILE A 43 -3.87 20.38 -11.67
N ALA A 44 -3.04 20.48 -10.63
CA ALA A 44 -1.60 20.36 -10.74
C ALA A 44 -1.13 19.03 -10.15
N MET A 45 -0.04 18.48 -10.68
CA MET A 45 0.72 17.43 -10.00
C MET A 45 1.25 17.99 -8.69
N THR A 46 0.52 17.77 -7.61
CA THR A 46 0.95 18.23 -6.29
C THR A 46 2.12 17.36 -5.81
N PRO A 47 3.05 17.92 -5.02
CA PRO A 47 4.09 17.11 -4.39
C PRO A 47 3.51 15.96 -3.56
N THR A 48 2.35 16.17 -2.93
CA THR A 48 1.61 15.13 -2.20
C THR A 48 1.13 14.01 -3.10
N PHE A 49 0.58 14.33 -4.29
CA PHE A 49 0.26 13.32 -5.30
C PHE A 49 1.48 12.47 -5.67
N LEU A 50 2.60 13.12 -5.99
CA LEU A 50 3.83 12.43 -6.39
C LEU A 50 4.38 11.52 -5.28
N VAL A 51 4.37 12.00 -4.03
CA VAL A 51 4.81 11.19 -2.88
C VAL A 51 3.87 10.01 -2.64
N GLY A 52 2.55 10.23 -2.68
CA GLY A 52 1.55 9.16 -2.52
C GLY A 52 1.70 8.08 -3.60
N TRP A 53 1.87 8.50 -4.85
CA TRP A 53 2.12 7.60 -5.98
C TRP A 53 3.44 6.85 -5.83
N ALA A 54 4.53 7.55 -5.52
CA ALA A 54 5.84 6.93 -5.32
C ALA A 54 5.81 5.87 -4.22
N CYS A 55 5.21 6.18 -3.07
CA CYS A 55 5.05 5.24 -1.96
C CYS A 55 4.22 4.01 -2.37
N THR A 56 3.14 4.21 -3.12
CA THR A 56 2.27 3.12 -3.59
C THR A 56 2.98 2.23 -4.60
N VAL A 57 3.73 2.81 -5.54
CA VAL A 57 4.52 2.09 -6.54
C VAL A 57 5.66 1.31 -5.88
N VAL A 58 6.44 1.96 -5.00
CA VAL A 58 7.53 1.30 -4.27
C VAL A 58 6.99 0.16 -3.41
N GLY A 59 5.89 0.36 -2.70
CA GLY A 59 5.22 -0.70 -1.94
C GLY A 59 4.74 -1.86 -2.82
N GLY A 60 4.15 -1.56 -3.98
CA GLY A 60 3.71 -2.56 -4.95
C GLY A 60 4.86 -3.37 -5.56
N LEU A 61 5.92 -2.71 -5.99
CA LEU A 61 7.12 -3.35 -6.53
C LEU A 61 7.85 -4.17 -5.47
N GLY A 62 7.94 -3.67 -4.24
CA GLY A 62 8.48 -4.41 -3.10
C GLY A 62 7.71 -5.68 -2.80
N ARG A 63 6.36 -5.62 -2.82
CA ARG A 63 5.50 -6.81 -2.69
C ARG A 63 5.74 -7.80 -3.81
N LEU A 64 5.82 -7.33 -5.05
CA LEU A 64 6.07 -8.17 -6.21
C LEU A 64 7.45 -8.85 -6.13
N TRP A 65 8.46 -8.15 -5.62
CA TRP A 65 9.79 -8.72 -5.37
C TRP A 65 9.71 -9.83 -4.31
N CYS A 66 9.05 -9.58 -3.17
CA CYS A 66 8.87 -10.60 -2.12
C CYS A 66 8.16 -11.85 -2.65
N TYR A 67 7.11 -11.67 -3.45
CA TYR A 67 6.37 -12.78 -4.06
C TYR A 67 7.22 -13.58 -5.03
N ARG A 68 8.02 -12.91 -5.87
CA ARG A 68 8.95 -13.59 -6.79
C ARG A 68 10.02 -14.35 -6.04
N THR A 69 10.52 -13.81 -4.93
CA THR A 69 11.55 -14.47 -4.11
C THR A 69 11.02 -15.66 -3.32
N MET A 70 9.82 -15.56 -2.74
CA MET A 70 9.20 -16.73 -2.07
C MET A 70 8.74 -17.80 -3.07
N GLY A 71 8.26 -17.41 -4.25
CA GLY A 71 7.79 -18.34 -5.27
C GLY A 71 6.77 -19.34 -4.73
N ARG A 72 7.07 -20.65 -4.86
CA ARG A 72 6.20 -21.75 -4.37
C ARG A 72 6.07 -21.82 -2.85
N GLN A 73 6.94 -21.14 -2.11
CA GLN A 73 6.91 -21.06 -0.65
C GLN A 73 5.94 -19.99 -0.14
N PHE A 74 5.34 -19.18 -1.00
CA PHE A 74 4.38 -18.17 -0.52
C PHE A 74 3.03 -18.80 -0.17
N THR A 75 2.62 -18.69 1.09
CA THR A 75 1.28 -19.05 1.57
C THR A 75 0.58 -17.83 2.17
N PHE A 76 -0.67 -17.58 1.76
CA PHE A 76 -1.50 -16.50 2.32
C PHE A 76 -2.07 -16.89 3.70
N GLU A 77 -2.33 -18.19 3.88
CA GLU A 77 -2.68 -18.77 5.16
C GLU A 77 -1.41 -19.16 5.91
N LEU A 78 -1.47 -19.12 7.24
CA LEU A 78 -0.46 -19.67 8.17
C LEU A 78 -0.46 -21.20 8.10
N SER A 79 -0.44 -21.77 6.89
CA SER A 79 -0.30 -23.20 6.66
C SER A 79 1.11 -23.45 6.14
N ILE A 80 1.88 -24.10 7.00
CA ILE A 80 3.15 -24.69 6.65
C ILE A 80 2.83 -25.87 5.72
N ARG A 81 3.39 -25.87 4.51
CA ARG A 81 3.36 -27.06 3.65
C ARG A 81 4.46 -28.03 4.10
N ASP A 82 4.27 -29.32 3.88
CA ASP A 82 5.22 -30.35 4.32
C ASP A 82 6.64 -30.15 3.73
N ASP A 83 6.76 -29.50 2.57
CA ASP A 83 8.03 -29.12 1.91
C ASP A 83 8.40 -27.63 2.08
N HIS A 84 7.94 -26.98 3.16
CA HIS A 84 8.22 -25.56 3.33
C HIS A 84 9.70 -25.31 3.61
N GLN A 85 10.34 -24.44 2.82
CA GLN A 85 11.74 -24.06 3.00
C GLN A 85 11.85 -22.61 3.45
N LEU A 86 12.76 -22.35 4.41
CA LEU A 86 13.03 -21.00 4.88
C LEU A 86 13.75 -20.19 3.79
N VAL A 87 13.05 -19.19 3.24
CA VAL A 87 13.60 -18.29 2.22
C VAL A 87 14.36 -17.16 2.90
N THR A 88 15.67 -17.07 2.63
CA THR A 88 16.58 -16.10 3.27
C THR A 88 17.26 -15.16 2.27
N SER A 89 16.92 -15.26 0.98
CA SER A 89 17.51 -14.49 -0.11
C SER A 89 16.66 -13.29 -0.53
N GLY A 90 17.21 -12.43 -1.38
CA GLY A 90 16.51 -11.25 -1.89
C GLY A 90 16.12 -10.29 -0.76
N PRO A 91 14.86 -9.85 -0.67
CA PRO A 91 14.45 -8.88 0.34
C PRO A 91 14.49 -9.47 1.78
N TYR A 92 14.44 -10.80 1.92
CA TYR A 92 14.52 -11.53 3.19
C TYR A 92 15.93 -11.58 3.79
N ALA A 93 16.94 -11.13 3.03
CA ALA A 93 18.30 -10.96 3.54
C ALA A 93 18.47 -9.66 4.33
N PHE A 94 17.53 -8.71 4.21
CA PHE A 94 17.63 -7.38 4.85
C PHE A 94 16.73 -7.25 6.07
N VAL A 95 15.50 -7.79 6.00
CA VAL A 95 14.53 -7.81 7.10
C VAL A 95 13.74 -9.11 7.05
N ARG A 96 13.15 -9.54 8.17
CA ARG A 96 12.44 -10.82 8.25
C ARG A 96 11.08 -10.83 7.56
N HIS A 97 10.37 -9.69 7.56
CA HIS A 97 9.04 -9.56 6.93
C HIS A 97 8.99 -8.41 5.90
N PRO A 98 9.80 -8.46 4.82
CA PRO A 98 9.90 -7.36 3.85
C PRO A 98 8.59 -7.10 3.11
N SER A 99 7.76 -8.13 2.96
CA SER A 99 6.42 -8.03 2.39
C SER A 99 5.50 -7.12 3.23
N TYR A 100 5.64 -7.13 4.56
CA TYR A 100 4.87 -6.25 5.42
C TYR A 100 5.39 -4.83 5.37
N THR A 101 6.70 -4.63 5.34
CA THR A 101 7.33 -3.33 5.05
C THR A 101 6.78 -2.72 3.76
N ALA A 102 6.77 -3.49 2.68
CA ALA A 102 6.23 -3.04 1.40
C ALA A 102 4.72 -2.73 1.47
N THR A 103 3.96 -3.46 2.29
CA THR A 103 2.54 -3.16 2.54
C THR A 103 2.36 -1.86 3.33
N PHE A 104 3.22 -1.57 4.32
CA PHE A 104 3.20 -0.30 5.04
C PHE A 104 3.52 0.88 4.13
N PHE A 105 4.46 0.75 3.19
CA PHE A 105 4.72 1.78 2.17
C PHE A 105 3.49 2.05 1.29
N ALA A 106 2.79 0.99 0.84
CA ALA A 106 1.57 1.15 0.06
C ALA A 106 0.44 1.81 0.87
N LEU A 107 0.26 1.43 2.13
CA LEU A 107 -0.70 2.05 3.05
C LEU A 107 -0.37 3.53 3.26
N ALA A 108 0.89 3.86 3.54
CA ALA A 108 1.34 5.24 3.72
C ALA A 108 1.06 6.10 2.48
N GLY A 109 1.38 5.59 1.29
CA GLY A 109 1.06 6.28 0.04
C GLY A 109 -0.44 6.58 -0.09
N THR A 110 -1.28 5.64 0.29
CA THR A 110 -2.73 5.83 0.22
C THR A 110 -3.24 6.85 1.26
N PHE A 111 -2.66 6.90 2.46
CA PHE A 111 -2.99 7.95 3.45
C PHE A 111 -2.58 9.36 2.98
N VAL A 112 -1.48 9.49 2.24
CA VAL A 112 -1.06 10.77 1.64
C VAL A 112 -2.12 11.30 0.66
N HIS A 113 -2.82 10.42 -0.05
CA HIS A 113 -3.93 10.77 -0.96
C HIS A 113 -5.21 11.23 -0.24
N PHE A 114 -5.25 11.23 1.10
CA PHE A 114 -6.31 11.86 1.90
C PHE A 114 -5.86 13.19 2.54
N GLY A 115 -4.61 13.60 2.31
CA GLY A 115 -4.05 14.84 2.84
C GLY A 115 -4.43 16.08 2.02
N ARG A 116 -4.14 17.26 2.57
CA ARG A 116 -4.34 18.55 1.88
C ARG A 116 -3.58 18.57 0.54
N GLY A 117 -4.20 19.08 -0.51
CA GLY A 117 -3.64 19.07 -1.87
C GLY A 117 -3.80 17.76 -2.65
N SER A 118 -4.51 16.76 -2.11
CA SER A 118 -4.93 15.58 -2.86
C SER A 118 -6.27 15.81 -3.57
N TRP A 119 -6.54 15.05 -4.63
CA TRP A 119 -7.80 15.10 -5.35
C TRP A 119 -9.02 14.82 -4.45
N MET A 120 -8.92 13.86 -3.52
CA MET A 120 -10.05 13.56 -2.63
C MET A 120 -10.39 14.73 -1.70
N THR A 121 -9.38 15.49 -1.25
CA THR A 121 -9.57 16.63 -0.34
C THR A 121 -9.96 17.91 -1.08
N GLU A 122 -9.32 18.24 -2.20
CA GLU A 122 -9.54 19.50 -2.92
C GLU A 122 -10.82 19.52 -3.76
N TYR A 123 -11.29 18.37 -4.28
CA TYR A 123 -12.51 18.29 -5.10
C TYR A 123 -13.77 18.00 -4.31
N GLY A 124 -13.72 18.14 -2.98
CA GLY A 124 -14.91 18.07 -2.14
C GLY A 124 -15.51 16.66 -1.99
N VAL A 125 -14.80 15.60 -2.40
CA VAL A 125 -15.23 14.23 -2.07
C VAL A 125 -15.32 14.09 -0.56
N THR A 126 -14.33 14.60 0.18
CA THR A 126 -14.36 14.68 1.66
C THR A 126 -15.24 15.81 2.22
N SER A 127 -15.81 16.70 1.40
CA SER A 127 -16.79 17.69 1.89
C SER A 127 -18.20 17.14 1.93
N THR A 128 -18.50 16.07 1.17
CA THR A 128 -19.77 15.34 1.28
C THR A 128 -19.79 14.43 2.51
N TRP A 129 -20.96 14.28 3.14
CA TRP A 129 -21.12 13.35 4.27
C TRP A 129 -20.81 11.90 3.86
N PHE A 130 -21.21 11.50 2.65
CA PHE A 130 -20.93 10.17 2.10
C PHE A 130 -19.43 9.92 1.91
N GLY A 131 -18.71 10.85 1.29
CA GLY A 131 -17.27 10.70 1.09
C GLY A 131 -16.47 10.70 2.41
N ARG A 132 -16.94 11.42 3.43
CA ARG A 132 -16.36 11.32 4.80
C ARG A 132 -16.55 9.93 5.41
N ILE A 133 -17.72 9.32 5.24
CA ILE A 133 -17.97 7.95 5.71
C ILE A 133 -17.07 6.96 4.96
N CYS A 134 -17.00 7.04 3.64
CA CYS A 134 -16.13 6.17 2.85
C CYS A 134 -14.65 6.31 3.24
N ALA A 135 -14.16 7.55 3.39
CA ALA A 135 -12.79 7.82 3.83
C ALA A 135 -12.55 7.30 5.26
N GLY A 136 -13.52 7.46 6.17
CA GLY A 136 -13.44 6.96 7.54
C GLY A 136 -13.39 5.43 7.59
N ILE A 137 -14.24 4.73 6.84
CA ILE A 137 -14.24 3.27 6.73
C ILE A 137 -12.91 2.79 6.15
N TRP A 138 -12.45 3.42 5.07
CA TRP A 138 -11.20 3.06 4.42
C TRP A 138 -10.00 3.27 5.36
N GLY A 139 -9.91 4.43 6.02
CA GLY A 139 -8.84 4.75 6.96
C GLY A 139 -8.84 3.84 8.20
N SER A 140 -10.03 3.48 8.69
CA SER A 140 -10.18 2.51 9.77
C SER A 140 -9.73 1.11 9.34
N ASN A 141 -10.10 0.67 8.14
CA ASN A 141 -9.68 -0.62 7.60
C ASN A 141 -8.17 -0.67 7.36
N ALA A 142 -7.58 0.40 6.80
CA ALA A 142 -6.14 0.53 6.57
C ALA A 142 -5.35 0.50 7.89
N SER A 143 -5.85 1.20 8.92
CA SER A 143 -5.23 1.21 10.26
C SER A 143 -5.37 -0.14 10.95
N PHE A 144 -6.54 -0.76 10.86
CA PHE A 144 -6.77 -2.11 11.39
C PHE A 144 -5.84 -3.13 10.73
N LEU A 145 -5.70 -3.08 9.40
CA LEU A 145 -4.77 -3.94 8.66
C LEU A 145 -3.32 -3.70 9.09
N ALA A 146 -2.91 -2.44 9.26
CA ALA A 146 -1.58 -2.10 9.76
C ALA A 146 -1.30 -2.75 11.13
N CYS A 147 -2.22 -2.60 12.09
CA CYS A 147 -2.13 -3.23 13.41
C CYS A 147 -2.09 -4.76 13.33
N LEU A 148 -2.95 -5.35 12.51
CA LEU A 148 -3.00 -6.81 12.31
C LEU A 148 -1.67 -7.35 11.77
N LEU A 149 -1.06 -6.66 10.80
CA LEU A 149 0.23 -7.07 10.23
C LEU A 149 1.36 -6.95 11.24
N LEU A 150 1.39 -5.88 12.05
CA LEU A 150 2.36 -5.74 13.15
C LEU A 150 2.23 -6.89 14.14
N TYR A 151 1.01 -7.22 14.57
CA TYR A 151 0.76 -8.34 15.46
C TYR A 151 1.19 -9.68 14.83
N ARG A 152 0.83 -9.89 13.56
CA ARG A 152 1.09 -11.12 12.82
C ARG A 152 2.58 -11.41 12.64
N THR A 153 3.45 -10.40 12.56
CA THR A 153 4.91 -10.61 12.47
C THR A 153 5.43 -11.49 13.60
N ARG A 154 4.94 -11.28 14.83
CA ARG A 154 5.39 -12.04 16.00
C ARG A 154 4.93 -13.50 15.92
N THR A 155 3.67 -13.71 15.57
CA THR A 155 3.11 -15.06 15.43
C THR A 155 3.83 -15.82 14.31
N GLU A 156 4.15 -15.17 13.19
CA GLU A 156 4.92 -15.78 12.10
C GLU A 156 6.35 -16.11 12.51
N ASP A 157 7.04 -15.22 13.20
CA ASP A 157 8.38 -15.49 13.76
C ASP A 157 8.34 -16.72 14.68
N GLU A 158 7.35 -16.80 15.58
CA GLU A 158 7.19 -17.91 16.53
C GLU A 158 6.91 -19.23 15.80
N MET A 159 6.07 -19.21 14.75
CA MET A 159 5.78 -20.38 13.92
C MET A 159 6.99 -20.83 13.11
N LEU A 160 7.71 -19.90 12.48
CA LEU A 160 8.91 -20.20 11.72
C LEU A 160 10.01 -20.74 12.63
N ARG A 161 10.16 -20.19 13.85
CA ARG A 161 11.10 -20.70 14.85
C ARG A 161 10.73 -22.11 15.30
N ALA A 162 9.45 -22.37 15.57
CA ALA A 162 8.97 -23.69 15.99
C ALA A 162 9.21 -24.75 14.90
N GLN A 163 9.08 -24.38 13.62
CA GLN A 163 9.28 -25.29 12.50
C GLN A 163 10.76 -25.51 12.16
N PHE A 164 11.53 -24.44 12.01
CA PHE A 164 12.89 -24.49 11.46
C PHE A 164 13.99 -24.51 12.53
N GLY A 165 13.65 -24.29 13.80
CA GLY A 165 14.56 -24.37 14.93
C GLY A 165 15.84 -23.57 14.71
N ARG A 166 16.99 -24.25 14.76
CA ARG A 166 18.33 -23.64 14.62
C ARG A 166 18.52 -22.89 13.31
N THR A 167 17.98 -23.39 12.20
CA THR A 167 18.12 -22.73 10.89
C THR A 167 17.48 -21.34 10.90
N TRP A 168 16.36 -21.18 11.61
CA TRP A 168 15.72 -19.88 11.79
C TRP A 168 16.52 -19.00 12.75
N GLU A 169 17.04 -19.55 13.85
CA GLU A 169 17.84 -18.79 14.81
C GLU A 169 19.13 -18.23 14.18
N ASP A 170 19.83 -19.05 13.39
CA ASP A 170 21.04 -18.64 12.66
C ASP A 170 20.72 -17.53 11.65
N TRP A 171 19.61 -17.65 10.92
CA TRP A 171 19.17 -16.61 9.99
C TRP A 171 18.75 -15.33 10.72
N ALA A 172 17.92 -15.43 11.76
CA ALA A 172 17.44 -14.30 12.55
C ALA A 172 18.57 -13.55 13.25
N SER A 173 19.67 -14.24 13.62
CA SER A 173 20.86 -13.58 14.15
C SER A 173 21.56 -12.68 13.12
N ARG A 174 21.55 -13.07 11.83
CA ARG A 174 22.09 -12.28 10.72
C ARG A 174 21.14 -11.18 10.25
N VAL A 175 19.83 -11.40 10.41
CA VAL A 175 18.76 -10.49 9.99
C VAL A 175 17.90 -10.12 11.20
N PRO A 176 18.41 -9.25 12.11
CA PRO A 176 17.74 -8.99 13.39
C PRO A 176 16.43 -8.22 13.23
N TYR A 177 16.31 -7.40 12.18
CA TYR A 177 15.19 -6.50 11.96
C TYR A 177 13.97 -7.23 11.39
N ARG A 178 12.78 -6.95 11.93
CA ARG A 178 11.51 -7.52 11.48
C ARG A 178 10.97 -6.81 10.24
N LEU A 179 10.95 -5.49 10.24
CA LEU A 179 10.25 -4.67 9.26
C LEU A 179 11.12 -3.56 8.70
N LEU A 180 11.82 -2.80 9.54
CA LEU A 180 12.61 -1.66 9.12
C LEU A 180 14.07 -1.88 9.52
N PRO A 181 14.99 -1.88 8.54
CA PRO A 181 16.41 -1.98 8.84
C PRO A 181 16.81 -0.91 9.85
N TYR A 182 17.59 -1.29 10.86
CA TYR A 182 18.12 -0.39 11.90
C TYR A 182 17.09 0.22 12.85
N VAL A 183 15.81 -0.16 12.76
CA VAL A 183 14.74 0.39 13.62
C VAL A 183 13.99 -0.71 14.35
N TYR A 184 13.42 -1.66 13.62
CA TYR A 184 12.51 -2.66 14.18
C TYR A 184 12.46 -3.92 13.33
#